data_AF-A0A969JVY7-F1
#
_entry.id   AF-A0A969JVY7-F1
#
_cell.length_a   1.000
_cell.length_b   1.000
_cell.length_c   1.000
_cell.angle_alpha   90.00
_cell.angle_beta   90.00
_cell.angle_gamma   90.00
#
_symmetry.space_group_name_H-M   'P 1'
#
loop_
_entity.id
_entity.type
_entity.pdbx_description
1 polymer ?
#
loop_
_entity_poly.entity_id
_entity_poly.type
_entity_poly.pdbx_seq_one_letter_code
_entity_poly.pdbx_strand_id
1 'polypeptide(L)' 'MPTILTGAVIKSAREDKGWTQSDLAEQLGRSKMWISLIEREKRKIKSDDAAKIQQLLGL' A
#
# COMPACT_ATOMS: atom_id res chain seq x y z
N MET A 1 -17.12 3.40 8.75
CA MET A 1 -16.01 3.57 9.71
C MET A 1 -14.77 3.94 8.90
N PRO A 2 -13.91 4.88 9.32
CA PRO A 2 -12.67 5.11 8.58
C PRO A 2 -11.82 3.84 8.74
N THR A 3 -11.68 3.08 7.66
CA THR A 3 -10.81 1.90 7.63
C THR A 3 -9.39 2.40 7.90
N ILE A 4 -8.82 2.00 9.04
CA ILE A 4 -7.43 2.36 9.35
C ILE A 4 -6.56 1.65 8.31
N LEU A 5 -5.94 2.41 7.42
CA LEU A 5 -5.05 1.89 6.39
C LEU A 5 -3.73 1.46 7.04
N THR A 6 -3.65 0.19 7.44
CA THR A 6 -2.43 -0.42 7.98
C THR A 6 -1.64 -1.12 6.88
N GLY A 7 -0.35 -1.28 7.10
CA GLY A 7 0.55 -2.06 6.26
C GLY A 7 0.09 -3.50 6.06
N ALA A 8 -0.54 -4.11 7.07
CA ALA A 8 -1.12 -5.45 6.95
C ALA A 8 -2.32 -5.48 5.97
N VAL A 9 -3.21 -4.49 6.04
CA VAL A 9 -4.35 -4.36 5.11
C VAL A 9 -3.85 -4.13 3.68
N ILE A 10 -2.84 -3.27 3.50
CA ILE A 10 -2.23 -3.02 2.20
C ILE A 10 -1.63 -4.29 1.62
N LYS A 11 -0.89 -5.03 2.44
CA LYS A 11 -0.27 -6.31 2.03
C LYS A 11 -1.33 -7.30 1.57
N SER A 12 -2.38 -7.51 2.37
CA SER A 12 -3.47 -8.44 2.04
C SER A 12 -4.14 -8.05 0.73
N ALA A 13 -4.59 -6.81 0.59
CA ALA A 13 -5.30 -6.37 -0.60
C ALA A 13 -4.42 -6.38 -1.87
N ARG A 14 -3.11 -6.16 -1.73
CA ARG A 14 -2.15 -6.34 -2.82
C ARG A 14 -2.05 -7.82 -3.23
N GLU A 15 -1.95 -8.72 -2.26
CA GLU A 15 -1.84 -10.17 -2.50
C GLU A 15 -3.13 -10.75 -3.08
N ASP A 16 -4.29 -10.27 -2.64
CA ASP A 16 -5.61 -10.66 -3.19
C ASP A 16 -5.76 -10.26 -4.67
N LYS A 17 -5.05 -9.21 -5.11
CA LYS A 17 -4.95 -8.81 -6.53
C LYS A 17 -3.90 -9.58 -7.32
N GLY A 18 -3.15 -10.48 -6.68
CA GLY A 18 -2.00 -11.16 -7.29
C GLY A 18 -0.82 -10.24 -7.58
N TRP A 19 -0.76 -9.06 -6.95
CA TRP A 19 0.31 -8.09 -7.15
C TRP A 19 1.50 -8.40 -6.24
N THR A 20 2.70 -8.21 -6.75
CA THR A 20 3.94 -8.11 -5.97
C THR A 20 4.11 -6.71 -5.39
N GLN A 21 5.01 -6.56 -4.41
CA GLN A 21 5.38 -5.23 -3.87
C GLN A 21 5.91 -4.29 -4.97
N SER A 22 6.54 -4.82 -6.02
CA SER A 22 7.03 -4.01 -7.14
C SER A 22 5.88 -3.46 -7.99
N ASP A 23 4.83 -4.25 -8.22
CA ASP A 23 3.67 -3.83 -9.02
C ASP A 23 2.94 -2.66 -8.34
N LEU A 24 2.69 -2.75 -7.04
CA LEU A 24 2.10 -1.63 -6.29
C LEU A 24 3.03 -0.41 -6.27
N ALA A 25 4.35 -0.63 -6.18
CA ALA A 25 5.32 0.46 -6.22
C ALA A 25 5.29 1.20 -7.55
N GLU A 26 5.21 0.49 -8.67
CA GLU A 26 5.12 1.06 -10.01
C GLU A 26 3.86 1.92 -10.17
N GLN A 27 2.70 1.42 -9.73
CA GLN A 27 1.43 2.17 -9.75
C GLN A 27 1.47 3.47 -8.93
N LEU A 28 2.33 3.52 -7.91
CA LEU A 28 2.50 4.67 -7.02
C LEU A 28 3.68 5.58 -7.41
N GLY A 29 4.49 5.21 -8.42
CA GLY A 29 5.75 5.91 -8.71
C GLY A 29 6.73 5.87 -7.53
N ARG A 30 6.76 4.76 -6.78
CA ARG A 30 7.62 4.54 -5.61
C ARG A 30 8.55 3.35 -5.86
N SER A 31 9.47 3.10 -4.92
CA SER A 31 10.33 1.92 -4.94
C SER A 31 9.67 0.74 -4.22
N LYS A 32 10.01 -0.50 -4.60
CA LYS A 32 9.62 -1.71 -3.85
C LYS A 32 9.97 -1.61 -2.36
N MET A 33 11.13 -1.06 -2.03
CA MET A 33 11.57 -0.84 -0.64
C MET A 33 10.60 0.07 0.12
N TRP A 34 10.06 1.11 -0.53
CA TRP A 34 9.06 1.97 0.07
C TRP A 34 7.82 1.18 0.46
N ILE A 35 7.34 0.27 -0.40
CA ILE A 35 6.22 -0.64 -0.12
C ILE A 35 6.55 -1.58 1.05
N SER A 36 7.73 -2.20 1.05
CA SER A 36 8.17 -3.06 2.15
C SER A 36 8.18 -2.33 3.51
N LEU A 37 8.61 -1.07 3.54
CA LEU A 37 8.64 -0.28 4.78
C LEU A 37 7.24 0.07 5.29
N ILE A 38 6.28 0.37 4.41
CA ILE A 38 4.90 0.64 4.83
C ILE A 38 4.20 -0.65 5.30
N GLU A 39 4.38 -1.78 4.60
CA GLU A 39 3.76 -3.06 4.97
C GLU A 39 4.26 -3.58 6.32
N ARG A 40 5.46 -3.18 6.72
CA ARG A 40 6.09 -3.52 8.00
C ARG A 40 5.91 -2.45 9.09
N GLU A 41 5.09 -1.42 8.83
CA GLU A 41 4.86 -0.29 9.75
C GLU A 41 6.15 0.46 10.13
N LYS A 42 7.19 0.37 9.28
CA LYS A 42 8.47 1.08 9.45
C LYS A 42 8.46 2.46 8.78
N ARG A 43 7.39 2.80 8.07
CA ARG A 43 7.18 4.10 7.44
C ARG A 43 5.71 4.50 7.55
N LYS A 44 5.46 5.73 8.01
CA LYS A 44 4.12 6.34 7.98
C LYS A 44 3.74 6.72 6.55
N ILE A 45 2.49 6.49 6.20
CA ILE A 45 1.89 6.86 4.92
C ILE A 45 1.34 8.28 5.04
N LYS A 46 1.59 9.13 4.03
CA LYS A 46 1.00 10.47 3.96
C LYS A 46 -0.43 10.40 3.41
N SER A 47 -1.24 11.42 3.67
CA SER A 47 -2.64 11.50 3.21
C SER A 47 -2.82 11.17 1.72
N ASP A 48 -1.96 11.74 0.88
CA ASP A 48 -2.12 11.65 -0.58
C ASP A 48 -1.78 10.24 -1.08
N ASP A 49 -0.69 9.65 -0.55
CA ASP A 49 -0.32 8.26 -0.83
C ASP A 49 -1.41 7.30 -0.29
N ALA A 50 -1.99 7.59 0.89
CA ALA A 50 -3.03 6.76 1.49
C ALA A 50 -4.32 6.75 0.66
N ALA A 51 -4.76 7.90 0.14
CA ALA A 51 -5.89 7.99 -0.77
C ALA A 51 -5.63 7.20 -2.06
N LYS A 52 -4.42 7.31 -2.62
CA LYS A 52 -4.06 6.59 -3.84
C LYS A 52 -3.98 5.08 -3.64
N ILE A 53 -3.43 4.63 -2.51
CA ILE A 53 -3.37 3.21 -2.14
C ILE A 53 -4.77 2.64 -2.00
N GLN A 54 -5.67 3.33 -1.31
CA GLN A 54 -7.07 2.91 -1.17
C GLN A 54 -7.75 2.76 -2.54
N GLN A 55 -7.60 3.76 -3.42
CA GLN A 55 -8.12 3.70 -4.79
C GLN A 55 -7.56 2.51 -5.59
N LEU A 56 -6.24 2.29 -5.56
CA LEU A 56 -5.58 1.23 -6.33
C LEU A 56 -5.95 -0.17 -5.82
N LEU A 57 -6.12 -0.32 -4.51
CA LEU A 57 -6.39 -1.61 -3.88
C LEU A 57 -7.89 -1.89 -3.70
N GLY A 58 -8.76 -0.91 -3.91
CA GLY A 58 -10.21 -1.05 -3.71
C GLY A 58 -10.61 -1.13 -2.24
N LEU A 59 -9.90 -0.39 -1.38
CA LEU A 59 -10.13 -0.28 0.06
C LEU A 59 -10.95 0.95 0.43
#